data_AF-A0A2E5X3D8-F1
#
_entry.id   AF-A0A2E5X3D8-F1
#
_cell.length_a   1.000
_cell.length_b   1.000
_cell.length_c   1.000
_cell.angle_alpha   90.00
_cell.angle_beta   90.00
_cell.angle_gamma   90.00
#
_symmetry.space_group_name_H-M   'P 1'
#
loop_
_entity.id
_entity.type
_entity.pdbx_description
1 polymer ?
#
loop_
_entity_poly.entity_id
_entity_poly.type
_entity_poly.pdbx_seq_one_letter_code
_entity_poly.pdbx_strand_id
1 'polypeptide(L)'
;MSGGVAALLSLALAAQAPAELLAEGRPGPALLAAEALPVPLDRARWRLRVLHQAGWLDLALEEARAGLVAHPSDGYLLDQAGWLAASLGFPEASSEIAGRMVARETRDASWPTKIARQQADAERLAREARLLTSSLLRARLACGAVLALVGAGLMGARQRLPARA
;
A
#
# COMPACT_ATOMS: atom_id res chain seq x y z
N MET A 1 26.35 -12.01 -30.09
CA MET A 1 25.65 -10.83 -30.64
C MET A 1 24.37 -10.50 -29.85
N SER A 2 24.42 -10.52 -28.51
CA SER A 2 23.20 -10.46 -27.67
C SER A 2 22.99 -9.12 -26.94
N GLY A 3 23.86 -8.13 -27.16
CA GLY A 3 23.79 -6.83 -26.47
C GLY A 3 22.74 -5.86 -27.03
N GLY A 4 22.41 -5.97 -28.33
CA GLY A 4 21.51 -5.02 -28.99
C GLY A 4 20.04 -5.14 -28.55
N VAL A 5 19.56 -6.35 -28.30
CA VAL A 5 18.15 -6.60 -27.92
C VAL A 5 17.90 -6.18 -26.46
N ALA A 6 18.85 -6.47 -25.56
CA ALA A 6 18.78 -6.00 -24.17
C ALA A 6 18.81 -4.47 -24.09
N ALA A 7 19.69 -3.81 -24.85
CA ALA A 7 19.76 -2.35 -24.90
C ALA A 7 18.50 -1.69 -25.48
N LEU A 8 17.90 -2.29 -26.53
CA LEU A 8 16.65 -1.82 -27.11
C LEU A 8 15.44 -2.03 -26.18
N LEU A 9 15.39 -3.16 -25.47
CA LEU A 9 14.38 -3.41 -24.43
C LEU A 9 14.53 -2.44 -23.25
N SER A 10 15.76 -2.14 -22.82
CA SER A 10 16.03 -1.14 -21.77
C SER A 10 15.61 0.26 -22.18
N LEU A 11 15.81 0.65 -23.45
CA LEU A 11 15.36 1.94 -24.00
C LEU A 11 13.82 2.01 -24.13
N ALA A 12 13.17 0.94 -24.58
CA ALA A 12 11.71 0.89 -24.71
C ALA A 12 10.99 0.86 -23.35
N LEU A 13 11.59 0.25 -22.32
CA LEU A 13 11.11 0.34 -20.93
C LEU A 13 11.34 1.71 -20.31
N ALA A 14 12.48 2.36 -20.62
CA ALA A 14 12.80 3.70 -20.12
C ALA A 14 11.88 4.79 -20.69
N ALA A 15 11.23 4.53 -21.83
CA ALA A 15 10.23 5.42 -22.41
C ALA A 15 8.86 5.34 -21.71
N GLN A 16 8.58 4.24 -21.00
CA GLN A 16 7.32 4.06 -20.29
C GLN A 16 7.41 4.67 -18.89
N ALA A 17 6.34 5.36 -18.48
CA ALA A 17 6.29 5.95 -17.16
C ALA A 17 6.24 4.83 -16.09
N PRO A 18 6.92 4.99 -14.94
CA PRO A 18 6.86 4.00 -13.85
C PRO A 18 5.42 3.63 -13.43
N ALA A 19 4.48 4.58 -13.56
CA ALA A 19 3.06 4.40 -13.29
C ALA A 19 2.40 3.30 -14.15
N GLU A 20 2.73 3.27 -15.45
CA GLU A 20 2.14 2.34 -16.42
C GLU A 20 2.62 0.92 -16.12
N LEU A 21 3.93 0.76 -15.90
CA LEU A 21 4.55 -0.52 -15.54
C LEU A 21 4.01 -1.09 -14.22
N LEU A 22 3.71 -0.23 -13.23
CA LEU A 22 3.06 -0.66 -11.99
C LEU A 22 1.60 -1.10 -12.21
N ALA A 23 0.85 -0.40 -13.06
CA ALA A 23 -0.52 -0.78 -13.39
C ALA A 23 -0.59 -2.15 -14.09
N GLU A 24 0.44 -2.50 -14.86
CA GLU A 24 0.63 -3.81 -15.48
C GLU A 24 1.09 -4.91 -14.50
N GLY A 25 1.35 -4.59 -13.23
CA GLY A 25 1.85 -5.54 -12.25
C GLY A 25 3.32 -5.93 -12.47
N ARG A 26 4.14 -5.02 -13.03
CA ARG A 26 5.55 -5.26 -13.38
C ARG A 26 6.49 -4.41 -12.51
N PRO A 27 6.68 -4.76 -11.22
CA PRO A 27 7.42 -3.92 -10.27
C PRO A 27 8.92 -3.81 -10.59
N GLY A 28 9.56 -4.87 -11.09
CA GLY A 28 10.98 -4.83 -11.49
C GLY A 28 11.25 -3.81 -12.61
N PRO A 29 10.55 -3.92 -13.76
CA PRO A 29 10.55 -2.88 -14.80
C PRO A 29 10.26 -1.47 -14.29
N ALA A 30 9.25 -1.31 -13.43
CA ALA A 30 8.89 0.00 -12.88
C ALA A 30 10.02 0.60 -12.03
N LEU A 31 10.76 -0.23 -11.27
CA LEU A 31 11.89 0.22 -10.47
C LEU A 31 13.04 0.72 -11.35
N LEU A 32 13.35 0.01 -12.44
CA LEU A 32 14.37 0.43 -13.42
C LEU A 32 13.97 1.75 -14.11
N ALA A 33 12.70 1.91 -14.47
CA ALA A 33 12.18 3.16 -15.02
C ALA A 33 12.25 4.31 -13.99
N ALA A 34 11.96 4.02 -12.71
CA ALA A 34 12.09 5.01 -11.64
C ALA A 34 13.54 5.47 -11.45
N GLU A 35 14.52 4.55 -11.49
CA GLU A 35 15.96 4.87 -11.43
C GLU A 35 16.42 5.81 -12.53
N ALA A 36 15.87 5.66 -13.73
CA ALA A 36 16.21 6.47 -14.90
C ALA A 36 15.66 7.91 -14.82
N LEU A 37 14.80 8.24 -13.85
CA LEU A 37 14.25 9.60 -13.72
C LEU A 37 15.37 10.63 -13.45
N PRO A 38 15.35 11.78 -14.13
CA PRO A 38 16.43 12.77 -14.04
C PRO A 38 16.41 13.57 -12.74
N VAL A 39 15.22 13.79 -12.17
CA VAL A 39 15.04 14.56 -10.93
C VAL A 39 15.25 13.64 -9.72
N PRO A 40 16.25 13.88 -8.86
CA PRO A 40 16.58 12.98 -7.74
C PRO A 40 15.42 12.75 -6.76
N LEU A 41 14.64 13.79 -6.47
CA LEU A 41 13.48 13.66 -5.59
C LEU A 41 12.39 12.78 -6.21
N ASP A 42 12.07 12.96 -7.49
CA ASP A 42 11.08 12.15 -8.18
C ASP A 42 11.53 10.69 -8.31
N ARG A 43 12.82 10.47 -8.55
CA ARG A 43 13.44 9.14 -8.51
C ARG A 43 13.20 8.45 -7.16
N ALA A 44 13.55 9.10 -6.05
CA ALA A 44 13.36 8.54 -4.71
C ALA A 44 11.88 8.24 -4.40
N ARG A 45 10.98 9.18 -4.72
CA ARG A 45 9.54 9.01 -4.53
C ARG A 45 8.96 7.85 -5.34
N TRP A 46 9.37 7.70 -6.59
CA TRP A 46 8.91 6.61 -7.45
C TRP A 46 9.47 5.25 -7.01
N ARG A 47 10.76 5.19 -6.67
CA ARG A 47 11.37 3.97 -6.12
C ARG A 47 10.63 3.51 -4.87
N LEU A 48 10.41 4.41 -3.90
CA LEU A 48 9.62 4.14 -2.71
C LEU A 48 8.24 3.57 -3.06
N ARG A 49 7.50 4.24 -3.96
CA ARG A 49 6.15 3.80 -4.35
C ARG A 49 6.15 2.41 -4.98
N VAL A 50 7.11 2.12 -5.86
CA VAL A 50 7.26 0.81 -6.49
C VAL A 50 7.53 -0.28 -5.44
N LEU A 51 8.49 -0.05 -4.54
CA LEU A 51 8.86 -0.99 -3.48
C LEU A 51 7.68 -1.25 -2.53
N HIS A 52 6.98 -0.19 -2.11
CA HIS A 52 5.79 -0.29 -1.25
C HIS A 52 4.67 -1.11 -1.93
N GLN A 53 4.37 -0.82 -3.20
CA GLN A 53 3.31 -1.53 -3.93
C GLN A 53 3.68 -3.00 -4.23
N ALA A 54 4.97 -3.32 -4.35
CA ALA A 54 5.47 -4.69 -4.46
C ALA A 54 5.46 -5.46 -3.12
N GLY A 55 5.16 -4.78 -1.99
CA GLY A 55 5.17 -5.37 -0.66
C GLY A 55 6.56 -5.50 -0.02
N TRP A 56 7.60 -4.93 -0.63
CA TRP A 56 8.97 -4.90 -0.10
C TRP A 56 9.12 -3.71 0.86
N LEU A 57 8.40 -3.79 1.99
CA LEU A 57 8.20 -2.66 2.91
C LEU A 57 9.49 -2.23 3.63
N ASP A 58 10.36 -3.18 3.94
CA ASP A 58 11.70 -2.94 4.50
C ASP A 58 12.56 -2.10 3.55
N LEU A 59 12.65 -2.51 2.29
CA LEU A 59 13.36 -1.76 1.24
C LEU A 59 12.71 -0.40 0.98
N ALA A 60 11.38 -0.33 1.01
CA ALA A 60 10.66 0.94 0.86
C ALA A 60 11.00 1.92 2.00
N LEU A 61 11.14 1.43 3.24
CA LEU A 61 11.53 2.26 4.38
C LEU A 61 12.98 2.74 4.25
N GLU A 62 13.90 1.87 3.83
CA GLU A 62 15.29 2.26 3.55
C GLU A 62 15.37 3.35 2.48
N GLU A 63 14.64 3.19 1.37
CA GLU A 63 14.57 4.18 0.29
C GLU A 63 13.98 5.51 0.79
N ALA A 64 12.93 5.47 1.62
CA ALA A 64 12.34 6.66 2.22
C ALA A 64 13.34 7.40 3.11
N ARG A 65 14.09 6.67 3.94
CA ARG A 65 15.11 7.24 4.82
C ARG A 65 16.28 7.83 4.04
N ALA A 66 16.76 7.13 3.01
CA ALA A 66 17.80 7.63 2.11
C ALA A 66 17.34 8.91 1.39
N GLY A 67 16.11 8.94 0.89
CA GLY A 67 15.49 10.13 0.33
C GLY A 67 15.41 11.29 1.34
N LEU A 68 15.08 11.01 2.60
CA LEU A 68 15.04 12.00 3.69
C LEU A 68 16.42 12.51 4.15
N VAL A 69 17.51 11.83 3.80
CA VAL A 69 18.87 12.38 3.97
C VAL A 69 19.11 13.48 2.94
N ALA A 70 18.74 13.25 1.67
CA ALA A 70 18.92 14.22 0.59
C ALA A 70 17.88 15.36 0.62
N HIS A 71 16.65 15.05 1.05
CA HIS A 71 15.50 15.96 1.03
C HIS A 71 14.79 15.95 2.39
N PRO A 72 15.40 16.52 3.45
CA PRO A 72 14.98 16.31 4.83
C PRO A 72 13.62 16.90 5.20
N SER A 73 13.10 17.83 4.41
CA SER A 73 11.82 18.50 4.58
C SER A 73 10.74 18.02 3.60
N ASP A 74 10.99 16.97 2.82
CA ASP A 74 10.01 16.48 1.87
C ASP A 74 8.81 15.85 2.58
N GLY A 75 7.62 16.44 2.41
CA GLY A 75 6.43 16.03 3.13
C GLY A 75 5.96 14.62 2.78
N TYR A 76 6.10 14.22 1.52
CA TYR A 76 5.69 12.88 1.07
C TYR A 76 6.62 11.81 1.64
N LEU A 77 7.94 12.02 1.56
CA LEU A 77 8.90 11.06 2.12
C LEU A 77 8.77 10.94 3.65
N LEU A 78 8.50 12.04 4.35
CA LEU A 78 8.24 12.02 5.80
C LEU A 78 7.01 11.18 6.13
N ASP A 79 5.89 11.43 5.45
CA ASP A 79 4.63 10.72 5.66
C ASP A 79 4.77 9.22 5.39
N GLN A 80 5.36 8.85 4.26
CA GLN A 80 5.58 7.45 3.90
C GLN A 80 6.55 6.74 4.85
N ALA A 81 7.66 7.37 5.22
CA ALA A 81 8.61 6.79 6.16
C ALA A 81 7.98 6.55 7.54
N GLY A 82 7.14 7.49 8.00
CA GLY A 82 6.42 7.36 9.28
C GLY A 82 5.44 6.19 9.25
N TRP A 83 4.62 6.09 8.21
CA TRP A 83 3.69 4.99 8.00
C TRP A 83 4.38 3.63 7.92
N LEU A 84 5.47 3.55 7.14
CA LEU A 84 6.25 2.33 6.98
C LEU A 84 6.91 1.90 8.30
N ALA A 85 7.54 2.83 9.03
CA ALA A 85 8.15 2.54 10.31
C ALA A 85 7.14 2.04 11.34
N ALA A 86 5.96 2.66 11.42
CA ALA A 86 4.88 2.21 12.29
C ALA A 86 4.37 0.81 11.89
N SER A 87 4.15 0.58 10.60
CA SER A 87 3.61 -0.69 10.08
C SER A 87 4.59 -1.86 10.27
N LEU A 88 5.89 -1.59 10.23
CA LEU A 88 6.95 -2.59 10.45
C LEU A 88 7.32 -2.77 11.92
N GLY A 89 6.73 -1.98 12.85
CA GLY A 89 7.03 -2.09 14.27
C GLY A 89 8.38 -1.51 14.67
N PHE A 90 8.83 -0.42 14.04
CA PHE A 90 10.01 0.35 14.42
C PHE A 90 9.61 1.65 15.15
N PRO A 91 9.27 1.58 16.46
CA PRO A 91 8.67 2.71 17.18
C PRO A 91 9.62 3.90 17.34
N GLU A 92 10.93 3.68 17.50
CA GLU A 92 11.91 4.76 17.61
C GLU A 92 12.00 5.57 16.31
N ALA A 93 12.08 4.88 15.17
CA ALA A 93 12.10 5.53 13.85
C ALA A 93 10.78 6.26 13.56
N SER A 94 9.64 5.65 13.91
CA SER A 94 8.33 6.30 13.79
C SER A 94 8.24 7.58 14.62
N SER A 95 8.75 7.55 15.86
CA SER A 95 8.76 8.71 16.77
C SER A 95 9.68 9.82 16.25
N GLU A 96 10.88 9.46 15.78
CA GLU A 96 11.83 10.41 15.16
C GLU A 96 11.19 11.13 13.96
N ILE A 97 10.56 10.37 13.06
CA ILE A 97 9.92 10.91 11.85
C ILE A 97 8.72 11.78 12.21
N ALA A 98 7.90 11.37 13.18
CA ALA A 98 6.80 12.19 13.69
C ALA A 98 7.30 13.53 14.27
N GLY A 99 8.40 13.52 15.03
CA GLY A 99 9.05 14.75 15.51
C GLY A 99 9.49 15.67 14.37
N ARG A 100 10.07 15.12 13.30
CA ARG A 100 10.45 15.87 12.10
C ARG A 100 9.24 16.44 11.35
N MET A 101 8.15 15.68 11.25
CA MET A 101 6.89 16.16 10.67
C MET A 101 6.34 17.35 11.45
N VAL A 102 6.24 17.26 12.78
CA VAL A 102 5.78 18.36 13.63
C VAL A 102 6.69 19.59 13.50
N ALA A 103 8.01 19.41 13.46
CA ALA A 103 8.96 20.50 13.28
C ALA A 103 8.85 21.19 11.91
N ARG A 104 8.48 20.44 10.86
CA ARG A 104 8.17 20.99 9.52
C ARG A 104 6.84 21.74 9.53
N GLU A 105 5.82 21.16 10.15
CA GLU A 105 4.46 21.70 10.15
C GLU A 105 4.31 22.96 11.01
N THR A 106 5.11 23.09 12.07
CA THR A 106 5.21 24.31 12.88
C THR A 106 5.86 25.47 12.12
N ARG A 107 6.68 25.21 11.09
CA ARG A 107 7.21 26.24 10.18
C ARG A 107 6.21 26.63 9.09
N ASP A 108 5.45 25.66 8.57
CA ASP A 108 4.39 25.90 7.59
C ASP A 108 3.08 26.31 8.30
N ALA A 109 3.00 27.58 8.73
CA ALA A 109 1.89 28.20 9.48
C ALA A 109 0.47 27.99 8.88
N SER A 110 -0.07 26.77 9.02
CA SER A 110 -1.38 26.34 8.53
C SER A 110 -1.97 25.19 9.37
N TRP A 111 -1.45 25.00 10.58
CA TRP A 111 -1.84 23.93 11.52
C TRP A 111 -3.36 23.74 11.67
N PRO A 112 -4.19 24.80 11.77
CA PRO A 112 -5.65 24.65 11.85
C PRO A 112 -6.27 24.01 10.59
N THR A 113 -5.78 24.37 9.41
CA THR A 113 -6.26 23.82 8.13
C THR A 113 -5.88 22.35 7.96
N LYS A 114 -4.73 21.94 8.50
CA LYS A 114 -4.26 20.55 8.47
C LYS A 114 -5.04 19.66 9.44
N ILE A 115 -5.28 20.13 10.67
CA ILE A 115 -6.13 19.41 11.63
C ILE A 115 -7.54 19.20 11.08
N ALA A 116 -8.13 20.22 10.47
CA ALA A 116 -9.45 20.10 9.86
C ALA A 116 -9.50 19.03 8.75
N ARG A 117 -8.44 18.91 7.94
CA ARG A 117 -8.34 17.87 6.91
C ARG A 117 -8.17 16.47 7.52
N GLN A 118 -7.28 16.31 8.50
CA GLN A 118 -7.10 15.02 9.17
C GLN A 118 -8.36 14.54 9.88
N GLN A 119 -9.11 15.44 10.52
CA GLN A 119 -10.40 15.09 11.11
C GLN A 119 -11.40 14.61 10.06
N ALA A 120 -11.49 15.32 8.92
CA ALA A 120 -12.35 14.90 7.81
C ALA A 120 -11.95 13.53 7.22
N ASP A 121 -10.65 13.25 7.10
CA ASP A 121 -10.14 11.97 6.61
C ASP A 121 -10.36 10.84 7.63
N ALA A 122 -10.15 11.10 8.93
CA ALA A 122 -10.43 10.14 9.99
C ALA A 122 -11.92 9.78 10.04
N GLU A 123 -12.82 10.76 9.88
CA GLU A 123 -14.25 10.50 9.76
C GLU A 123 -14.60 9.69 8.52
N ARG A 124 -13.95 9.96 7.38
CA ARG A 124 -14.15 9.18 6.15
C ARG A 124 -13.72 7.73 6.36
N LEU A 125 -12.52 7.48 6.87
CA LEU A 125 -12.00 6.15 7.18
C LEU A 125 -12.89 5.41 8.19
N ALA A 126 -13.38 6.11 9.23
CA ALA A 126 -14.30 5.53 10.20
C ALA A 126 -15.67 5.17 9.60
N ARG A 127 -16.14 5.89 8.56
CA ARG A 127 -17.35 5.52 7.80
C ARG A 127 -17.09 4.30 6.93
N GLU A 128 -15.99 4.28 6.18
CA GLU A 128 -15.61 3.17 5.30
C GLU A 128 -15.37 1.87 6.10
N ALA A 129 -14.69 1.95 7.25
CA ALA A 129 -14.48 0.82 8.14
C ALA A 129 -15.81 0.20 8.63
N ARG A 130 -16.82 1.03 8.94
CA ARG A 130 -18.17 0.57 9.31
C ARG A 130 -18.90 -0.13 8.16
N LEU A 131 -18.72 0.36 6.93
CA LEU A 131 -19.27 -0.30 5.73
C LEU A 131 -18.60 -1.66 5.47
N LEU A 132 -17.30 -1.77 5.68
CA LEU A 132 -16.56 -3.03 5.59
C LEU A 132 -16.98 -4.03 6.67
N THR A 133 -17.13 -3.62 7.92
CA THR A 133 -17.57 -4.53 9.00
C THR A 133 -18.99 -5.04 8.78
N SER A 134 -19.91 -4.16 8.36
CA SER A 134 -21.29 -4.56 8.08
C SER A 134 -21.42 -5.49 6.87
N SER A 135 -20.64 -5.27 5.81
CA SER A 135 -20.60 -6.17 4.65
C SER A 135 -19.99 -7.54 4.98
N LEU A 136 -18.90 -7.58 5.75
CA LEU A 136 -18.30 -8.83 6.25
C LEU A 136 -19.26 -9.61 7.15
N LEU A 137 -20.02 -8.93 8.01
CA LEU A 137 -21.04 -9.55 8.85
C LEU A 137 -22.14 -10.20 7.99
N ARG A 138 -22.64 -9.48 6.97
CA ARG A 138 -23.63 -10.01 6.03
C ARG A 138 -23.09 -11.21 5.26
N ALA A 139 -21.85 -11.14 4.79
CA ALA A 139 -21.19 -12.26 4.09
C ALA A 139 -21.05 -13.50 4.99
N ARG A 140 -20.69 -13.31 6.27
CA ARG A 140 -20.64 -14.38 7.27
C ARG A 140 -22.01 -15.01 7.51
N LEU A 141 -23.05 -14.21 7.65
CA LEU A 141 -24.42 -14.69 7.83
C LEU A 141 -24.92 -15.45 6.60
N ALA A 142 -24.66 -14.94 5.40
CA ALA A 142 -25.01 -15.63 4.15
C ALA A 142 -24.28 -16.97 4.03
N CYS A 143 -22.98 -17.02 4.33
CA CYS A 143 -22.20 -18.25 4.34
C CYS A 143 -22.73 -19.26 5.37
N GLY A 144 -23.04 -18.80 6.59
CA GLY A 144 -23.67 -19.63 7.62
C GLY A 144 -25.03 -20.19 7.21
N ALA A 145 -25.87 -19.38 6.55
CA ALA A 145 -27.18 -19.82 6.05
C ALA A 145 -27.04 -20.86 4.93
N VAL A 146 -26.10 -20.68 4.00
CA VAL A 146 -25.80 -21.67 2.96
C VAL A 146 -25.31 -22.98 3.58
N LEU A 147 -24.40 -22.93 4.54
CA LEU A 147 -23.92 -24.12 5.26
C LEU A 147 -25.05 -24.84 6.01
N ALA A 148 -25.96 -24.10 6.64
CA ALA A 148 -27.12 -24.66 7.32
C ALA A 148 -28.10 -25.35 6.33
N LEU A 149 -28.35 -24.74 5.17
CA LEU A 149 -29.17 -25.34 4.11
C LEU A 149 -28.54 -26.61 3.54
N VAL A 150 -27.23 -26.60 3.29
CA VAL A 150 -26.49 -27.78 2.85
C VAL A 150 -26.55 -28.89 3.90
N GLY A 151 -26.34 -28.56 5.18
CA GLY A 151 -26.45 -29.51 6.29
C GLY A 151 -27.85 -30.11 6.42
N ALA A 152 -28.91 -29.30 6.33
CA ALA A 152 -30.29 -29.76 6.36
C ALA A 152 -30.62 -30.66 5.16
N GLY A 153 -30.15 -30.30 3.96
CA GLY A 153 -30.28 -31.12 2.76
C GLY A 153 -29.60 -32.48 2.90
N LEU A 154 -28.38 -32.51 3.47
CA LEU A 154 -27.65 -33.75 3.73
C LEU A 154 -28.33 -34.63 4.79
N MET A 155 -28.87 -34.06 5.87
CA MET A 155 -29.64 -34.82 6.87
C MET A 155 -30.95 -35.36 6.31
N GLY A 156 -31.67 -34.57 5.51
CA GLY A 156 -32.88 -35.00 4.83
C GLY A 156 -32.61 -36.11 3.79
N ALA A 157 -31.51 -36.02 3.06
CA ALA A 157 -31.06 -37.07 2.14
C ALA A 157 -30.70 -38.38 2.87
N ARG A 158 -30.06 -38.27 4.05
CA ARG A 158 -29.70 -39.42 4.89
C ARG A 158 -30.92 -40.19 5.41
N GLN A 159 -32.02 -39.51 5.72
CA GLN A 159 -33.27 -40.14 6.18
C GLN A 159 -34.05 -40.86 5.07
N ARG A 160 -33.74 -40.58 3.80
CA ARG A 160 -34.39 -41.21 2.64
C ARG A 160 -33.61 -42.41 2.08
N LEU A 161 -32.46 -42.74 2.65
CA LEU A 161 -31.73 -43.95 2.27
C LEU A 161 -32.39 -45.16 2.94
N PRO A 162 -32.96 -46.11 2.17
CA PRO A 162 -33.45 -47.35 2.73
C PRO A 162 -32.28 -48.12 3.37
N ALA A 163 -32.48 -48.62 4.58
CA ALA A 163 -31.54 -49.53 5.23
C ALA A 163 -31.34 -50.73 4.30
N ARG A 164 -30.16 -50.82 3.67
CA ARG A 164 -29.76 -52.02 2.94
C ARG A 164 -29.53 -53.12 3.98
N ALA A 165 -30.49 -54.03 4.04
CA ALA A 165 -30.35 -55.36 4.64
C ALA A 165 -29.28 -56.18 3.89
#